data_AF-A0A150ITL7-F1
#
_entry.id   AF-A0A150ITL7-F1
#
_cell.length_a   1.000
_cell.length_b   1.000
_cell.length_c   1.000
_cell.angle_alpha   90.00
_cell.angle_beta   90.00
_cell.angle_gamma   90.00
#
_symmetry.space_group_name_H-M   'P 1'
#
loop_
_entity.id
_entity.type
_entity.pdbx_description
1 polymer ?
#
loop_
_entity_poly.entity_id
_entity_poly.type
_entity_poly.pdbx_seq_one_letter_code
_entity_poly.pdbx_strand_id
1 'polypeptide(L)'
;MDNKLTKINISEIIDKAVNYLYNNHCNSFLESFIPILEIKCPFSKLDLLGKGLGSRLKDNPELLVSALDKLIEQDKMGSYVIASRGWQNYCPIILI
;
A
#
# COMPACT_ATOMS: atom_id res chain seq x y z
N MET A 1 23.52 -13.78 -2.83
CA MET A 1 22.27 -13.39 -2.16
C MET A 1 21.36 -12.78 -3.21
N ASP A 2 20.30 -13.50 -3.55
CA ASP A 2 19.51 -13.26 -4.75
C ASP A 2 18.78 -11.92 -4.75
N ASN A 3 19.04 -11.18 -5.83
CA ASN A 3 18.66 -9.81 -6.09
C ASN A 3 17.17 -9.70 -6.53
N LYS A 4 16.25 -10.46 -5.92
CA LYS A 4 14.82 -10.47 -6.30
C LYS A 4 14.10 -9.14 -5.98
N LEU A 5 14.69 -8.27 -5.17
CA LEU A 5 14.10 -7.01 -4.73
C LEU A 5 14.39 -5.82 -5.67
N THR A 6 15.36 -5.88 -6.59
CA THR A 6 15.79 -4.71 -7.38
C THR A 6 14.86 -4.35 -8.54
N LYS A 7 13.88 -5.19 -8.88
CA LYS A 7 12.88 -4.92 -9.94
C LYS A 7 11.44 -4.77 -9.43
N ILE A 8 11.24 -4.42 -8.17
CA ILE A 8 9.90 -4.06 -7.69
C ILE A 8 9.54 -2.69 -8.28
N ASN A 9 8.73 -2.68 -9.33
CA ASN A 9 8.18 -1.46 -9.91
C ASN A 9 7.02 -0.98 -9.03
N ILE A 10 7.34 -0.09 -8.08
CA ILE A 10 6.39 0.39 -7.07
C ILE A 10 5.15 1.00 -7.70
N SER A 11 5.30 1.81 -8.75
CA SER A 11 4.15 2.44 -9.44
C SER A 11 3.21 1.39 -10.00
N GLU A 12 3.75 0.40 -10.73
CA GLU A 12 2.95 -0.64 -11.37
C GLU A 12 2.15 -1.46 -10.35
N ILE A 13 2.75 -1.77 -9.19
CA ILE A 13 2.05 -2.47 -8.10
C ILE A 13 0.91 -1.61 -7.57
N ILE A 14 1.15 -0.32 -7.32
CA ILE A 14 0.11 0.58 -6.81
C ILE A 14 -1.02 0.73 -7.83
N ASP A 15 -0.68 0.98 -9.09
CA ASP A 15 -1.66 1.23 -10.14
C ASP A 15 -2.53 -0.03 -10.36
N LYS A 16 -1.93 -1.23 -10.32
CA LYS A 16 -2.65 -2.51 -10.35
C LYS A 16 -3.55 -2.71 -9.13
N ALA A 17 -3.03 -2.45 -7.93
CA ALA A 17 -3.77 -2.61 -6.68
C ALA A 17 -4.98 -1.66 -6.61
N VAL A 18 -4.78 -0.41 -7.02
CA VAL A 18 -5.83 0.62 -7.11
C VAL A 18 -6.89 0.20 -8.13
N ASN A 19 -6.49 -0.32 -9.29
CA ASN A 19 -7.43 -0.84 -10.26
C ASN A 19 -8.28 -1.99 -9.68
N TYR A 20 -7.70 -2.90 -8.89
CA TYR A 20 -8.49 -3.94 -8.21
C TYR A 20 -9.52 -3.37 -7.23
N LEU A 21 -9.15 -2.32 -6.47
CA LEU A 21 -10.09 -1.65 -5.57
C LEU A 21 -11.27 -1.02 -6.32
N TYR A 22 -11.02 -0.30 -7.41
CA TYR A 22 -12.09 0.28 -8.24
C TYR A 22 -13.04 -0.76 -8.83
N ASN A 23 -12.55 -1.99 -9.05
CA ASN A 23 -13.34 -3.11 -9.57
C ASN A 23 -13.90 -4.01 -8.45
N ASN A 24 -13.87 -3.59 -7.18
CA ASN A 24 -14.31 -4.37 -6.02
C ASN A 24 -13.58 -5.72 -5.82
N HIS A 25 -12.41 -5.91 -6.44
CA HIS A 25 -11.60 -7.12 -6.35
C HIS A 25 -10.65 -7.06 -5.14
N CYS A 26 -11.23 -7.01 -3.94
CA CYS A 26 -10.48 -6.77 -2.69
C CYS A 26 -9.40 -7.82 -2.40
N ASN A 27 -9.64 -9.09 -2.73
CA ASN A 27 -8.65 -10.15 -2.54
C ASN A 27 -7.43 -9.93 -3.46
N SER A 28 -7.66 -9.56 -4.71
CA SER A 28 -6.59 -9.27 -5.67
C SER A 28 -5.79 -8.01 -5.31
N PHE A 29 -6.44 -7.03 -4.67
CA PHE A 29 -5.73 -5.92 -4.04
C PHE A 29 -4.72 -6.45 -3.00
N LEU A 30 -5.15 -7.29 -2.06
CA LEU A 30 -4.26 -7.86 -1.03
C LEU A 30 -3.16 -8.74 -1.60
N GLU A 31 -3.49 -9.60 -2.56
CA GLU A 31 -2.53 -10.45 -3.28
C GLU A 31 -1.41 -9.65 -3.94
N SER A 32 -1.69 -8.40 -4.36
CA SER A 32 -0.68 -7.51 -4.93
C SER A 32 0.39 -7.09 -3.92
N PHE A 33 0.08 -7.13 -2.62
CA PHE A 33 0.99 -6.77 -1.54
C PHE A 33 1.60 -7.97 -0.80
N ILE A 34 0.99 -9.16 -0.85
CA ILE A 34 1.50 -10.37 -0.17
C ILE A 34 3.00 -10.60 -0.40
N PRO A 35 3.52 -10.59 -1.65
CA PRO A 35 4.94 -10.81 -1.89
C PRO A 35 5.85 -9.76 -1.23
N ILE A 36 5.36 -8.54 -1.03
CA ILE A 36 6.08 -7.44 -0.39
C ILE A 36 6.04 -7.59 1.13
N LEU A 37 4.89 -8.01 1.65
CA LEU A 37 4.64 -8.14 3.09
C LEU A 37 5.30 -9.39 3.69
N GLU A 38 5.51 -10.44 2.89
CA GLU A 38 6.13 -11.70 3.34
C GLU A 38 7.65 -11.70 3.28
N ILE A 39 8.23 -10.87 2.41
CA ILE A 39 9.68 -10.71 2.35
C ILE A 39 10.13 -9.60 3.28
N LYS A 40 11.41 -9.62 3.66
CA LYS A 40 12.05 -8.50 4.36
C LYS A 40 12.23 -7.31 3.40
N CYS A 41 11.13 -6.58 3.17
CA CYS A 41 11.12 -5.39 2.32
C CYS A 41 11.75 -4.20 3.08
N PRO A 42 12.66 -3.43 2.46
CA PRO A 42 13.19 -2.21 3.05
C PRO A 42 12.10 -1.20 3.38
N PHE A 43 12.21 -0.53 4.53
CA PHE A 43 11.28 0.50 4.98
C PHE A 43 11.01 1.57 3.91
N SER A 44 12.04 2.02 3.20
CA SER A 44 11.91 3.03 2.14
C SER A 44 10.97 2.61 1.00
N LYS A 45 10.89 1.32 0.68
CA LYS A 45 9.96 0.83 -0.34
C LYS A 45 8.53 0.74 0.19
N LEU A 46 8.36 0.30 1.44
CA LEU A 46 7.06 0.30 2.11
C LEU A 46 6.50 1.73 2.24
N ASP A 47 7.36 2.69 2.57
CA ASP A 47 7.04 4.11 2.64
C ASP A 47 6.54 4.66 1.29
N LEU A 48 7.25 4.34 0.20
CA LEU A 48 6.85 4.73 -1.15
C LEU A 48 5.54 4.07 -1.61
N LEU A 49 5.32 2.80 -1.26
CA LEU A 49 4.06 2.11 -1.55
C LEU A 49 2.88 2.79 -0.85
N GLY A 50 3.02 3.09 0.44
CA GLY A 50 2.00 3.79 1.21
C GLY A 50 1.69 5.18 0.64
N LYS A 51 2.72 6.01 0.45
CA LYS A 51 2.56 7.36 -0.16
C LYS A 51 1.89 7.29 -1.53
N GLY A 52 2.33 6.35 -2.35
CA GLY A 52 1.77 6.14 -3.68
C GLY A 52 0.29 5.79 -3.61
N LEU A 53 -0.10 4.83 -2.76
CA LEU A 53 -1.49 4.44 -2.55
C LEU A 53 -2.36 5.63 -2.11
N GLY A 54 -1.92 6.38 -1.09
CA GLY A 54 -2.62 7.58 -0.63
C GLY A 54 -2.77 8.64 -1.71
N SER A 55 -1.73 8.82 -2.55
CA SER A 55 -1.79 9.77 -3.67
C SER A 55 -2.75 9.35 -4.78
N ARG A 56 -2.88 8.06 -5.11
CA ARG A 56 -3.78 7.57 -6.17
C ARG A 56 -5.25 7.59 -5.74
N LEU A 57 -5.50 7.41 -4.45
CA LEU A 57 -6.86 7.35 -3.90
C LEU A 57 -7.28 8.66 -3.22
N LYS A 58 -6.53 9.75 -3.41
CA LYS A 58 -6.79 11.03 -2.73
C LYS A 58 -8.21 11.58 -2.98
N ASP A 59 -8.76 11.31 -4.16
CA ASP A 59 -10.08 11.79 -4.59
C ASP A 59 -11.20 10.77 -4.26
N ASN A 60 -10.86 9.61 -3.68
CA ASN A 60 -11.78 8.52 -3.32
C ASN A 60 -11.45 8.00 -1.90
N PRO A 61 -11.70 8.83 -0.86
CA PRO A 61 -11.26 8.53 0.51
C PRO A 61 -11.88 7.27 1.11
N GLU A 62 -13.10 6.92 0.73
CA GLU A 62 -13.76 5.69 1.14
C GLU A 62 -13.02 4.44 0.63
N LEU A 63 -12.53 4.48 -0.62
CA LEU A 63 -11.70 3.41 -1.17
C LEU A 63 -10.34 3.34 -0.48
N LEU A 64 -9.76 4.50 -0.13
CA LEU A 64 -8.53 4.54 0.64
C LEU A 64 -8.73 3.88 2.01
N VAL A 65 -9.70 4.32 2.82
CA VAL A 65 -9.95 3.76 4.16
C VAL A 65 -10.15 2.25 4.09
N SER A 66 -11.00 1.77 3.16
CA SER A 66 -11.22 0.33 2.93
C SER A 66 -9.93 -0.42 2.59
N ALA A 67 -9.06 0.17 1.77
CA ALA A 67 -7.77 -0.42 1.42
C ALA A 67 -6.81 -0.50 2.63
N LEU A 68 -6.79 0.53 3.47
CA LEU A 68 -5.93 0.58 4.65
C LEU A 68 -6.40 -0.43 5.71
N ASP A 69 -7.70 -0.54 5.96
CA ASP A 69 -8.28 -1.51 6.88
C ASP A 69 -7.89 -2.94 6.47
N LYS A 70 -8.05 -3.27 5.19
CA LYS A 70 -7.65 -4.58 4.62
C LYS A 70 -6.17 -4.88 4.77
N LEU A 71 -5.31 -3.87 4.61
CA LEU A 71 -3.87 -4.04 4.84
C LEU A 71 -3.60 -4.36 6.31
N ILE A 72 -4.21 -3.62 7.24
CA ILE A 72 -4.05 -3.81 8.68
C ILE A 72 -4.51 -5.21 9.12
N GLU A 73 -5.58 -5.74 8.52
CA GLU A 73 -6.05 -7.12 8.76
C GLU A 73 -4.99 -8.20 8.48
N GLN A 74 -3.96 -7.90 7.68
CA GLN A 74 -2.86 -8.84 7.42
C GLN A 74 -1.92 -9.02 8.62
N ASP A 75 -2.00 -8.16 9.64
CA ASP A 75 -1.19 -8.22 10.87
C ASP A 75 0.33 -8.40 10.61
N LYS A 76 0.84 -7.65 9.63
CA LYS A 76 2.26 -7.63 9.26
C LYS A 76 2.81 -6.23 9.44
N MET A 77 4.02 -6.10 9.99
CA MET A 77 4.69 -4.81 10.21
C MET A 77 4.70 -3.94 8.93
N GLY A 78 4.94 -4.56 7.77
CA GLY A 78 4.91 -3.87 6.48
C GLY A 78 3.54 -3.25 6.14
N SER A 79 2.45 -3.92 6.54
CA SER A 79 1.10 -3.43 6.32
C SER A 79 0.82 -2.16 7.11
N TYR A 80 1.22 -2.11 8.39
CA TYR A 80 1.08 -0.91 9.22
C TYR A 80 1.88 0.27 8.65
N VAL A 81 3.08 0.00 8.09
CA VAL A 81 3.89 1.05 7.45
C VAL A 81 3.19 1.58 6.19
N ILE A 82 2.71 0.71 5.31
CA ILE A 82 1.99 1.12 4.10
C ILE A 82 0.71 1.88 4.48
N ALA A 83 -0.06 1.37 5.43
CA ALA A 83 -1.31 1.96 5.86
C ALA A 83 -1.12 3.35 6.48
N SER A 84 -0.19 3.49 7.43
CA SER A 84 0.10 4.77 8.08
C SER A 84 0.61 5.83 7.09
N ARG A 85 1.48 5.44 6.16
CA ARG A 85 2.00 6.37 5.13
C ARG A 85 0.96 6.73 4.08
N GLY A 86 0.07 5.80 3.72
CA GLY A 86 -1.09 6.09 2.87
C GLY A 86 -2.02 7.11 3.50
N TRP A 87 -2.35 6.92 4.78
CA TRP A 87 -3.18 7.86 5.52
C TRP A 87 -2.52 9.25 5.63
N GLN A 88 -1.25 9.32 6.06
CA GLN A 88 -0.52 10.58 6.20
C GLN A 88 -0.40 11.34 4.87
N ASN A 89 -0.31 10.63 3.74
CA ASN A 89 -0.22 11.26 2.44
C ASN A 89 -1.59 11.78 1.95
N TYR A 90 -2.69 11.17 2.38
CA TYR A 90 -4.04 11.65 2.10
C TYR A 90 -4.44 12.81 3.00
N CYS A 91 -4.31 12.62 4.30
CA CYS A 91 -4.58 13.60 5.34
C CYS A 91 -3.25 13.88 6.04
N PRO A 92 -2.47 14.88 5.60
CA PRO A 92 -1.28 15.27 6.33
C PRO A 92 -1.74 15.70 7.71
N ILE A 93 -1.44 14.87 8.71
CA ILE A 93 -1.69 15.19 10.10
C ILE A 93 -0.88 16.45 10.37
N ILE A 94 -1.56 17.59 10.47
CA ILE A 94 -1.01 18.77 11.12
C ILE A 94 -0.93 18.35 12.59
N LEU A 95 0.25 17.92 13.01
CA LEU A 95 0.56 17.82 14.43
C LEU A 95 0.53 19.26 14.95
N ILE A 96 -0.60 19.64 15.55
CA ILE A 96 -0.74 20.84 16.39
C ILE A 96 -0.22 20.47 17.78
#